data_AF-A0A1G5EV90-F1
#
_entry.id   AF-A0A1G5EV90-F1
#
_cell.length_a   1.000
_cell.length_b   1.000
_cell.length_c   1.000
_cell.angle_alpha   90.00
_cell.angle_beta   90.00
_cell.angle_gamma   90.00
#
_symmetry.space_group_name_H-M   'P 1'
#
loop_
_entity.id
_entity.type
_entity.pdbx_description
1 polymer ?
#
loop_
_entity_poly.entity_id
_entity_poly.type
_entity_poly.pdbx_seq_one_letter_code
_entity_poly.pdbx_strand_id
1 'polypeptide(L)'
;MPNNEIVLENTPPMAELGLIPHKSCSKIAEKVNDYLLQWRQERKSDQSIITLAGYRSDSYIVDAECPRFGSGEGKGVINQSVRGLDLYILVDVTNYSLTYTVCGHENHMSPDDIYCDLKRIIAAAMGKAKRITVIIPFLYEGRQHRRSGRESLDCAMALQELIHMGVDNIITFDAHDPRVQNAIPLYSFETVSPTYQFLKGILKNCKDLTLDNDHLMIISPDEGGTKRAVYMASVLGVNVGMFYKRRDYSRIVDGRNPIVAHEFLGNDVAGKDVIIVDDMISSGESMIDVATELKKRNANRIFVVATFGLFTNGMDKFDQAVADGIIYKVVTTNLTYLPQEIQDRDYFIKCDMSKYIAYIIDTLNHDCSISELLNPYGRIEKLINRYKAGEY
;
A
#
# COMPACT_ATOMS: atom_id res chain seq x y z
N MET A 1 21.34 2.37 -0.03
CA MET A 1 22.22 1.66 0.91
C MET A 1 23.01 2.72 1.66
N PRO A 2 23.26 2.56 2.96
CA PRO A 2 22.49 1.79 3.94
C PRO A 2 21.51 2.70 4.70
N ASN A 3 20.30 2.24 5.02
CA ASN A 3 19.94 1.56 6.27
C ASN A 3 20.11 2.48 7.48
N ASN A 4 19.19 2.41 8.43
CA ASN A 4 19.45 2.79 9.82
C ASN A 4 20.45 1.80 10.42
N GLU A 5 21.54 1.49 9.70
CA GLU A 5 22.53 0.50 10.09
C GLU A 5 23.04 0.88 11.47
N ILE A 6 23.47 2.11 11.70
CA ILE A 6 23.92 2.55 13.04
C ILE A 6 22.91 2.23 14.16
N VAL A 7 21.59 2.36 13.92
CA VAL A 7 20.57 2.11 14.94
C VAL A 7 20.31 0.60 15.10
N LEU A 8 20.21 -0.14 13.99
CA LEU A 8 19.99 -1.60 13.98
C LEU A 8 21.24 -2.36 14.47
N GLU A 9 22.42 -1.81 14.23
CA GLU A 9 23.71 -2.37 14.63
C GLU A 9 23.88 -2.41 16.14
N ASN A 10 23.27 -1.46 16.85
CA ASN A 10 23.44 -1.31 18.30
C ASN A 10 22.24 -1.83 19.10
N THR A 11 21.17 -2.28 18.43
CA THR A 11 19.94 -2.71 19.10
C THR A 11 19.65 -4.16 18.72
N PRO A 12 19.84 -5.14 19.62
CA PRO A 12 19.63 -6.54 19.26
C PRO A 12 18.16 -6.83 18.91
N PRO A 13 17.88 -7.86 18.08
CA PRO A 13 16.53 -8.27 17.76
C PRO A 13 15.75 -8.71 19.01
N MET A 14 14.48 -8.35 19.08
CA MET A 14 13.58 -8.71 20.18
C MET A 14 13.38 -10.22 20.29
N ALA A 15 13.29 -10.92 19.16
CA ALA A 15 13.12 -12.36 19.05
C ALA A 15 13.40 -12.82 17.62
N GLU A 16 13.40 -14.14 17.42
CA GLU A 16 13.58 -14.74 16.10
C GLU A 16 12.41 -14.32 15.21
N LEU A 17 12.73 -13.94 13.98
CA LEU A 17 11.75 -13.42 13.04
C LEU A 17 11.04 -14.59 12.36
N GLY A 18 9.71 -14.54 12.34
CA GLY A 18 8.89 -15.40 11.48
C GLY A 18 8.02 -14.56 10.56
N LEU A 19 7.91 -14.95 9.29
CA LEU A 19 7.04 -14.32 8.29
C LEU A 19 6.05 -15.36 7.78
N ILE A 20 4.75 -15.18 8.02
CA ILE A 20 3.69 -15.98 7.41
C ILE A 20 3.08 -15.19 6.26
N PRO A 21 3.38 -15.52 5.00
CA PRO A 21 2.67 -14.96 3.86
C PRO A 21 1.37 -15.72 3.61
N HIS A 22 0.25 -15.00 3.58
CA HIS A 22 -0.96 -15.56 2.98
C HIS A 22 -0.75 -15.78 1.48
N LYS A 23 -1.44 -16.78 0.88
CA LYS A 23 -1.34 -17.10 -0.55
C LYS A 23 -1.63 -15.90 -1.47
N SER A 24 -2.37 -14.92 -0.98
CA SER A 24 -2.70 -13.67 -1.69
C SER A 24 -1.49 -12.80 -2.01
N CYS A 25 -0.37 -12.98 -1.32
CA CYS A 25 0.78 -12.09 -1.39
C CYS A 25 2.12 -12.83 -1.42
N SER A 26 2.15 -14.11 -1.84
CA SER A 26 3.38 -14.92 -1.86
C SER A 26 4.52 -14.25 -2.64
N LYS A 27 4.25 -13.69 -3.83
CA LYS A 27 5.27 -13.04 -4.67
C LYS A 27 5.95 -11.84 -3.99
N ILE A 28 5.18 -10.98 -3.31
CA ILE A 28 5.76 -9.81 -2.62
C ILE A 28 6.50 -10.26 -1.36
N ALA A 29 6.00 -11.30 -0.67
CA ALA A 29 6.61 -11.85 0.54
C ALA A 29 7.93 -12.58 0.28
N GLU A 30 8.06 -13.32 -0.82
CA GLU A 30 9.31 -13.94 -1.25
C GLU A 30 10.41 -12.89 -1.38
N LYS A 31 10.13 -11.79 -2.08
CA LYS A 31 11.07 -10.67 -2.19
C LYS A 31 11.38 -10.02 -0.84
N VAL A 32 10.40 -9.92 0.06
CA VAL A 32 10.63 -9.42 1.43
C VAL A 32 11.62 -10.33 2.15
N ASN A 33 11.40 -11.64 2.10
CA ASN A 33 12.29 -12.65 2.66
C ASN A 33 13.71 -12.54 2.08
N ASP A 34 13.84 -12.43 0.76
CA ASP A 34 15.15 -12.32 0.09
C ASP A 34 15.92 -11.08 0.54
N TYR A 35 15.24 -9.93 0.70
CA TYR A 35 15.87 -8.72 1.25
C TYR A 35 16.35 -8.93 2.69
N LEU A 36 15.52 -9.55 3.54
CA LEU A 36 15.90 -9.84 4.93
C LEU A 36 17.09 -10.79 5.02
N LEU A 37 17.09 -11.86 4.20
CA LEU A 37 18.20 -12.81 4.11
C LEU A 37 19.49 -12.11 3.70
N GLN A 38 19.43 -11.34 2.60
CA GLN A 38 20.58 -10.60 2.09
C GLN A 38 21.16 -9.66 3.16
N TRP A 39 20.32 -8.83 3.79
CA TRP A 39 20.82 -7.82 4.72
C TRP A 39 21.42 -8.40 5.99
N ARG A 40 20.82 -9.45 6.57
CA ARG A 40 21.32 -10.09 7.80
C ARG A 40 22.56 -10.95 7.57
N GLN A 41 22.78 -11.41 6.34
CA GLN A 41 24.03 -12.05 5.93
C GLN A 41 25.16 -11.03 5.72
N GLU A 42 24.87 -9.90 5.08
CA GLU A 42 25.87 -8.88 4.72
C GLU A 42 26.25 -7.95 5.90
N ARG A 43 25.38 -7.78 6.91
CA ARG A 43 25.61 -6.89 8.05
C ARG A 43 26.68 -7.47 9.00
N LYS A 44 27.88 -6.89 8.94
CA LYS A 44 29.09 -7.36 9.66
C LYS A 44 28.98 -7.20 11.19
N SER A 45 28.36 -6.11 11.63
CA SER A 45 28.09 -5.71 13.01
C SER A 45 27.24 -6.72 13.79
N ASP A 46 26.39 -7.49 13.11
CA ASP A 46 25.58 -8.55 13.72
C ASP A 46 26.44 -9.69 14.32
N GLN A 47 27.68 -9.85 13.85
CA GLN A 47 28.57 -10.95 14.25
C GLN A 47 29.07 -10.84 15.70
N SER A 48 29.08 -9.64 16.28
CA SER A 48 29.61 -9.40 17.63
C SER A 48 28.54 -9.24 18.72
N ILE A 49 27.29 -8.95 18.34
CA ILE A 49 26.22 -8.55 19.29
C ILE A 49 25.09 -9.58 19.37
N ILE A 50 24.84 -10.35 18.30
CA ILE A 50 23.64 -11.18 18.21
C ILE A 50 23.97 -12.66 18.43
N THR A 51 23.50 -13.22 19.54
CA THR A 51 23.69 -14.64 19.91
C THR A 51 22.45 -15.52 19.63
N LEU A 52 21.45 -14.97 18.96
CA LEU A 52 20.17 -15.63 18.73
C LEU A 52 20.28 -16.63 17.55
N ALA A 53 20.02 -17.92 17.82
CA ALA A 53 20.29 -19.01 16.89
C ALA A 53 19.54 -18.90 15.55
N GLY A 54 18.32 -18.33 15.53
CA GLY A 54 17.52 -18.10 14.33
C GLY A 54 17.63 -16.70 13.72
N TYR A 55 18.57 -15.85 14.16
CA TYR A 55 18.72 -14.52 13.56
C TYR A 55 19.18 -14.56 12.12
N ARG A 56 20.09 -15.49 11.78
CA ARG A 56 20.47 -15.84 10.41
C ARG A 56 19.83 -17.19 10.08
N SER A 57 18.80 -17.16 9.26
CA SER A 57 18.12 -18.34 8.75
C SER A 57 18.35 -18.49 7.25
N ASP A 58 18.07 -19.67 6.70
CA ASP A 58 17.96 -19.89 5.25
C ASP A 58 16.63 -19.38 4.70
N SER A 59 15.63 -19.23 5.57
CA SER A 59 14.32 -18.64 5.28
C SER A 59 13.67 -18.15 6.56
N TYR A 60 13.05 -16.97 6.50
CA TYR A 60 12.17 -16.50 7.57
C TYR A 60 10.70 -16.86 7.31
N ILE A 61 10.39 -17.44 6.15
CA ILE A 61 9.04 -17.88 5.84
C ILE A 61 8.68 -19.06 6.73
N VAL A 62 7.56 -18.91 7.44
CA VAL A 62 6.94 -19.94 8.26
C VAL A 62 5.87 -20.63 7.43
N ASP A 63 6.00 -21.96 7.27
CA ASP A 63 5.04 -22.74 6.49
C ASP A 63 3.66 -22.75 7.18
N ALA A 64 2.68 -22.18 6.50
CA ALA A 64 1.31 -22.11 6.96
C ALA A 64 0.34 -22.12 5.77
N GLU A 65 -0.82 -22.72 5.99
CA GLU A 65 -1.85 -22.85 4.98
C GLU A 65 -3.26 -22.70 5.56
N CYS A 66 -4.20 -22.35 4.70
CA CYS A 66 -5.62 -22.31 5.03
C CYS A 66 -6.41 -23.29 4.15
N PRO A 67 -6.24 -24.62 4.34
CA PRO A 67 -7.02 -25.60 3.59
C PRO A 67 -8.51 -25.47 3.91
N ARG A 68 -9.34 -25.79 2.91
CA ARG A 68 -10.80 -25.73 3.00
C ARG A 68 -11.42 -27.13 2.84
N PHE A 69 -12.47 -27.40 3.59
CA PHE A 69 -13.32 -28.57 3.39
C PHE A 69 -14.15 -28.41 2.12
N GLY A 70 -14.78 -29.50 1.63
CA GLY A 70 -15.66 -29.44 0.46
C GLY A 70 -16.87 -28.50 0.64
N SER A 71 -17.24 -28.18 1.88
CA SER A 71 -18.25 -27.17 2.25
C SER A 71 -17.77 -25.72 2.10
N GLY A 72 -16.48 -25.50 1.86
CA GLY A 72 -15.83 -24.18 1.81
C GLY A 72 -15.31 -23.66 3.15
N GLU A 73 -15.62 -24.33 4.26
CA GLU A 73 -15.10 -23.99 5.59
C GLU A 73 -13.57 -24.12 5.63
N GLY A 74 -12.89 -23.08 6.10
CA GLY A 74 -11.43 -23.06 6.22
C GLY A 74 -10.92 -23.41 7.62
N LYS A 75 -9.69 -23.93 7.69
CA LYS A 75 -8.90 -24.04 8.92
C LYS A 75 -7.50 -23.48 8.68
N GLY A 76 -6.94 -22.79 9.67
CA GLY A 76 -5.54 -22.34 9.61
C GLY A 76 -4.62 -23.41 10.19
N VAL A 77 -3.56 -23.75 9.48
CA VAL A 77 -2.55 -24.73 9.91
C VAL A 77 -1.19 -24.08 9.80
N ILE A 78 -0.39 -24.19 10.87
CA ILE A 78 1.02 -23.77 10.88
C ILE A 78 1.85 -25.04 11.06
N ASN A 79 2.70 -25.35 10.08
CA ASN A 79 3.39 -26.64 9.97
C ASN A 79 4.73 -26.68 10.71
N GLN A 80 5.08 -25.60 11.41
CA GLN A 80 6.29 -25.49 12.24
C GLN A 80 6.02 -24.71 13.53
N SER A 81 6.94 -24.81 14.49
CA SER A 81 6.80 -24.07 15.76
C SER A 81 6.93 -22.57 15.52
N VAL A 82 5.97 -21.80 16.03
CA VAL A 82 6.03 -20.33 16.13
C VAL A 82 6.30 -19.85 17.55
N ARG A 83 6.66 -20.77 18.46
CA ARG A 83 6.84 -20.43 19.88
C ARG A 83 7.99 -19.46 20.06
N GLY A 84 7.70 -18.31 20.65
CA GLY A 84 8.71 -17.28 20.94
C GLY A 84 9.12 -16.41 19.75
N LEU A 85 8.57 -16.63 18.55
CA LEU A 85 8.87 -15.80 17.37
C LEU A 85 8.24 -14.41 17.49
N ASP A 86 8.92 -13.41 16.94
CA ASP A 86 8.32 -12.14 16.52
C ASP A 86 7.73 -12.37 15.12
N LEU A 87 6.41 -12.58 15.09
CA LEU A 87 5.70 -13.13 13.94
C LEU A 87 5.04 -12.01 13.13
N TYR A 88 5.35 -11.93 11.85
CA TYR A 88 4.76 -11.01 10.88
C TYR A 88 3.83 -11.80 9.96
N ILE A 89 2.56 -11.41 9.89
CA ILE A 89 1.57 -12.02 8.98
C ILE A 89 1.29 -11.02 7.87
N LEU A 90 1.64 -11.34 6.63
CA LEU A 90 1.41 -10.49 5.46
C LEU A 90 0.21 -11.02 4.68
N VAL A 91 -0.76 -10.16 4.35
CA VAL A 91 -1.99 -10.55 3.64
C VAL A 91 -2.49 -9.44 2.72
N ASP A 92 -2.89 -9.80 1.50
CA ASP A 92 -3.59 -8.91 0.58
C ASP A 92 -5.05 -9.36 0.48
N VAL A 93 -5.92 -8.67 1.21
CA VAL A 93 -7.36 -8.98 1.25
C VAL A 93 -8.08 -8.66 -0.05
N THR A 94 -7.44 -7.99 -1.01
CA THR A 94 -8.07 -7.63 -2.29
C THR A 94 -7.64 -8.52 -3.46
N ASN A 95 -6.86 -9.58 -3.20
CA ASN A 95 -6.44 -10.51 -4.24
C ASN A 95 -7.62 -11.35 -4.75
N TYR A 96 -8.18 -10.93 -5.89
CA TYR A 96 -9.29 -11.60 -6.55
C TYR A 96 -8.88 -12.83 -7.38
N SER A 97 -7.57 -13.13 -7.52
CA SER A 97 -7.07 -14.23 -8.34
C SER A 97 -7.11 -15.57 -7.64
N LEU A 98 -7.31 -15.60 -6.32
CA LEU A 98 -7.37 -16.83 -5.56
C LEU A 98 -8.73 -17.50 -5.73
N THR A 99 -8.70 -18.82 -5.93
CA THR A 99 -9.90 -19.65 -6.01
C THR A 99 -9.84 -20.82 -5.02
N TYR A 100 -11.00 -21.35 -4.66
CA TYR A 100 -11.16 -22.61 -3.96
C TYR A 100 -12.40 -23.34 -4.46
N THR A 101 -12.52 -24.63 -4.15
CA THR A 101 -13.69 -25.43 -4.53
C THR A 101 -14.70 -25.48 -3.37
N VAL A 102 -15.97 -25.18 -3.66
CA VAL A 102 -17.11 -25.33 -2.74
C VAL A 102 -18.21 -26.14 -3.41
N CYS A 103 -18.62 -27.25 -2.79
CA CYS A 103 -19.62 -28.18 -3.33
C CYS A 103 -19.33 -28.62 -4.78
N GLY A 104 -18.05 -28.75 -5.16
CA GLY A 104 -17.63 -29.11 -6.51
C GLY A 104 -17.58 -27.95 -7.53
N HIS A 105 -17.88 -26.72 -7.12
CA HIS A 105 -17.82 -25.53 -7.95
C HIS A 105 -16.59 -24.67 -7.63
N GLU A 106 -15.98 -24.07 -8.65
CA GLU A 106 -14.93 -23.07 -8.46
C GLU A 106 -15.55 -21.78 -7.89
N ASN A 107 -14.92 -21.23 -6.85
CA ASN A 107 -15.32 -19.99 -6.20
C ASN A 107 -14.08 -19.10 -5.99
N HIS A 108 -14.21 -17.82 -6.32
CA HIS A 108 -13.16 -16.82 -6.04
C HIS A 108 -13.21 -16.39 -4.58
N MET A 109 -12.04 -16.23 -3.97
CA MET A 109 -11.96 -15.71 -2.60
C MET A 109 -12.34 -14.23 -2.58
N SER A 110 -13.30 -13.89 -1.74
CA SER A 110 -13.66 -12.52 -1.42
C SER A 110 -12.67 -11.90 -0.40
N PRO A 111 -12.70 -10.57 -0.19
CA PRO A 111 -11.99 -9.98 0.95
C PRO A 111 -12.36 -10.60 2.29
N ASP A 112 -13.61 -11.01 2.46
CA ASP A 112 -14.10 -11.67 3.68
C ASP A 112 -13.48 -13.06 3.88
N ASP A 113 -13.33 -13.83 2.79
CA ASP A 113 -12.66 -15.13 2.82
C ASP A 113 -11.21 -15.01 3.28
N ILE A 114 -10.48 -14.04 2.71
CA ILE A 114 -9.07 -13.79 3.00
C ILE A 114 -8.90 -13.22 4.41
N TYR A 115 -9.78 -12.31 4.84
CA TYR A 115 -9.79 -11.82 6.21
C TYR A 115 -10.07 -12.93 7.24
N CYS A 116 -10.99 -13.85 6.93
CA CYS A 116 -11.20 -15.03 7.77
C CYS A 116 -9.97 -15.94 7.82
N ASP A 117 -9.22 -16.08 6.73
CA ASP A 117 -7.96 -16.83 6.70
C ASP A 117 -6.87 -16.16 7.55
N LEU A 118 -6.76 -14.83 7.52
CA LEU A 118 -5.92 -14.07 8.45
C LEU A 118 -6.27 -14.41 9.91
N LYS A 119 -7.55 -14.37 10.28
CA LYS A 119 -8.01 -14.69 11.64
C LYS A 119 -7.65 -16.11 12.04
N ARG A 120 -7.80 -17.08 11.13
CA ARG A 120 -7.43 -18.48 11.39
C ARG A 120 -5.95 -18.64 11.69
N ILE A 121 -5.07 -17.95 10.96
CA ILE A 121 -3.63 -17.97 11.21
C ILE A 121 -3.29 -17.31 12.55
N ILE A 122 -3.88 -16.15 12.86
CA ILE A 122 -3.70 -15.49 14.17
C ILE A 122 -4.13 -16.44 15.30
N ALA A 123 -5.32 -17.04 15.20
CA ALA A 123 -5.82 -17.98 16.20
C ALA A 123 -4.92 -19.23 16.35
N ALA A 124 -4.31 -19.70 15.26
CA ALA A 124 -3.36 -20.82 15.31
C ALA A 124 -2.02 -20.44 15.96
N ALA A 125 -1.57 -19.18 15.83
CA ALA A 125 -0.31 -18.67 16.35
C ALA A 125 -0.40 -18.13 17.79
N MET A 126 -1.56 -17.60 18.18
CA MET A 126 -1.75 -16.90 19.46
C MET A 126 -1.49 -17.83 20.66
N GLY A 127 -0.94 -17.25 21.73
CA GLY A 127 -0.48 -17.97 22.93
C GLY A 127 0.84 -18.73 22.76
N LYS A 128 1.45 -18.66 21.57
CA LYS A 128 2.73 -19.31 21.25
C LYS A 128 3.77 -18.29 20.79
N ALA A 129 3.44 -17.46 19.79
CA ALA A 129 4.30 -16.37 19.33
C ALA A 129 4.57 -15.36 20.46
N LYS A 130 5.75 -14.72 20.43
CA LYS A 130 6.12 -13.66 21.40
C LYS A 130 5.36 -12.37 21.11
N ARG A 131 5.23 -12.02 19.84
CA ARG A 131 4.56 -10.82 19.32
C ARG A 131 3.98 -11.13 17.95
N ILE A 132 2.80 -10.59 17.64
CA ILE A 132 2.16 -10.73 16.32
C ILE A 132 1.97 -9.35 15.70
N THR A 133 2.58 -9.14 14.54
CA THR A 133 2.38 -7.95 13.70
C THR A 133 1.65 -8.34 12.44
N VAL A 134 0.50 -7.72 12.17
CA VAL A 134 -0.26 -7.93 10.92
C VAL A 134 0.08 -6.83 9.94
N ILE A 135 0.56 -7.22 8.76
CA ILE A 135 0.78 -6.33 7.63
C ILE A 135 -0.34 -6.59 6.63
N ILE A 136 -1.28 -5.65 6.55
CA ILE A 136 -2.45 -5.70 5.69
C ILE A 136 -2.39 -4.50 4.74
N PRO A 137 -1.76 -4.64 3.56
CA PRO A 137 -1.44 -3.49 2.75
C PRO A 137 -2.66 -2.65 2.39
N PHE A 138 -3.67 -3.29 1.84
CA PHE A 138 -5.00 -2.70 1.70
C PHE A 138 -5.82 -3.06 2.95
N LEU A 139 -6.17 -2.07 3.77
CA LEU A 139 -6.92 -2.31 5.00
C LEU A 139 -8.30 -2.93 4.72
N TYR A 140 -8.64 -4.03 5.41
CA TYR A 140 -9.93 -4.71 5.26
C TYR A 140 -11.09 -3.73 5.51
N GLU A 141 -12.01 -3.69 4.55
CA GLU A 141 -13.14 -2.76 4.49
C GLU A 141 -12.76 -1.28 4.69
N GLY A 142 -11.53 -0.86 4.34
CA GLY A 142 -10.99 0.47 4.65
C GLY A 142 -11.83 1.66 4.14
N ARG A 143 -12.69 1.47 3.13
CA ARG A 143 -13.64 2.50 2.69
C ARG A 143 -14.74 2.76 3.73
N GLN A 144 -15.07 1.79 4.56
CA GLN A 144 -16.00 1.89 5.70
C GLN A 144 -15.32 2.45 6.97
N HIS A 145 -14.62 3.57 6.83
CA HIS A 145 -13.88 4.24 7.91
C HIS A 145 -14.77 5.10 8.84
N ARG A 146 -15.98 5.45 8.39
CA ARG A 146 -16.95 6.25 9.15
C ARG A 146 -18.38 5.82 8.82
N ARG A 147 -19.32 6.06 9.74
CA ARG A 147 -20.76 5.91 9.48
C ARG A 147 -21.36 7.22 8.97
N SER A 148 -22.04 7.15 7.84
CA SER A 148 -22.82 8.25 7.25
C SER A 148 -24.34 7.98 7.27
N GLY A 149 -24.74 6.82 7.78
CA GLY A 149 -26.14 6.39 7.88
C GLY A 149 -26.32 5.11 8.71
N ARG A 150 -27.34 4.32 8.41
CA ARG A 150 -27.58 3.00 9.01
C ARG A 150 -26.79 1.92 8.25
N GLU A 151 -25.47 1.96 8.37
CA GLU A 151 -24.53 1.07 7.69
C GLU A 151 -23.55 0.42 8.69
N SER A 152 -22.88 -0.66 8.25
CA SER A 152 -21.84 -1.32 9.04
C SER A 152 -20.59 -0.42 9.17
N LEU A 153 -19.69 -0.81 10.06
CA LEU A 153 -18.41 -0.13 10.26
C LEU A 153 -17.31 -1.20 10.34
N ASP A 154 -17.25 -2.01 9.28
CA ASP A 154 -16.54 -3.28 9.28
C ASP A 154 -15.04 -3.10 9.48
N CYS A 155 -14.45 -2.01 8.97
CA CYS A 155 -13.04 -1.71 9.18
C CYS A 155 -12.70 -1.50 10.67
N ALA A 156 -13.48 -0.68 11.38
CA ALA A 156 -13.25 -0.43 12.80
C ALA A 156 -13.51 -1.69 13.64
N MET A 157 -14.53 -2.48 13.28
CA MET A 157 -14.82 -3.76 13.93
C MET A 157 -13.70 -4.77 13.72
N ALA A 158 -13.14 -4.86 12.51
CA ALA A 158 -12.02 -5.73 12.21
C ALA A 158 -10.75 -5.32 12.98
N LEU A 159 -10.44 -4.03 13.08
CA LEU A 159 -9.32 -3.56 13.90
C LEU A 159 -9.48 -3.98 15.36
N GLN A 160 -10.67 -3.78 15.94
CA GLN A 160 -10.96 -4.22 17.30
C GLN A 160 -10.87 -5.74 17.43
N GLU A 161 -11.42 -6.50 16.49
CA GLU A 161 -11.36 -7.97 16.48
C GLU A 161 -9.91 -8.46 16.49
N LEU A 162 -9.06 -7.98 15.58
CA LEU A 162 -7.65 -8.36 15.50
C LEU A 162 -6.88 -8.08 16.80
N ILE A 163 -7.12 -6.92 17.42
CA ILE A 163 -6.53 -6.56 18.71
C ILE A 163 -7.02 -7.49 19.83
N HIS A 164 -8.31 -7.80 19.91
CA HIS A 164 -8.85 -8.73 20.90
C HIS A 164 -8.34 -10.16 20.69
N MET A 165 -7.95 -10.53 19.46
CA MET A 165 -7.29 -11.80 19.16
C MET A 165 -5.80 -11.82 19.55
N GLY A 166 -5.25 -10.69 20.03
CA GLY A 166 -3.88 -10.57 20.53
C GLY A 166 -2.85 -10.10 19.49
N VAL A 167 -3.28 -9.46 18.41
CA VAL A 167 -2.36 -8.74 17.51
C VAL A 167 -1.81 -7.51 18.23
N ASP A 168 -0.49 -7.32 18.18
CA ASP A 168 0.20 -6.22 18.86
C ASP A 168 0.34 -4.97 17.98
N ASN A 169 0.63 -5.17 16.69
CA ASN A 169 0.83 -4.10 15.72
C ASN A 169 0.07 -4.37 14.42
N ILE A 170 -0.53 -3.32 13.85
CA ILE A 170 -1.15 -3.35 12.53
C ILE A 170 -0.43 -2.36 11.61
N ILE A 171 0.04 -2.83 10.47
CA ILE A 171 0.71 -2.02 9.46
C ILE A 171 -0.09 -2.07 8.16
N THR A 172 -0.44 -0.89 7.66
CA THR A 172 -1.15 -0.70 6.39
C THR A 172 -0.47 0.40 5.58
N PHE A 173 -0.97 0.66 4.38
CA PHE A 173 -0.37 1.62 3.45
C PHE A 173 -1.46 2.56 2.94
N ASP A 174 -1.21 3.87 2.97
CA ASP A 174 -2.18 4.92 2.62
C ASP A 174 -3.64 4.54 2.97
N ALA A 175 -3.90 4.30 4.26
CA ALA A 175 -5.25 3.99 4.72
C ALA A 175 -6.24 5.04 4.18
N HIS A 176 -7.38 4.58 3.65
CA HIS A 176 -8.35 5.43 2.98
C HIS A 176 -8.72 6.67 3.82
N ASP A 177 -8.95 6.44 5.12
CA ASP A 177 -8.86 7.50 6.13
C ASP A 177 -8.07 7.00 7.34
N PRO A 178 -6.90 7.59 7.65
CA PRO A 178 -6.06 7.14 8.75
C PRO A 178 -6.68 7.36 10.13
N ARG A 179 -7.76 8.15 10.24
CA ARG A 179 -8.48 8.36 11.52
C ARG A 179 -9.18 7.10 12.02
N VAL A 180 -9.35 6.06 11.18
CA VAL A 180 -9.92 4.77 11.60
C VAL A 180 -9.11 4.12 12.72
N GLN A 181 -7.82 4.45 12.84
CA GLN A 181 -6.95 4.04 13.96
C GLN A 181 -7.52 4.39 15.34
N ASN A 182 -8.36 5.43 15.45
CA ASN A 182 -9.01 5.83 16.70
C ASN A 182 -9.94 4.73 17.25
N ALA A 183 -10.26 3.69 16.46
CA ALA A 183 -10.98 2.51 16.93
C ALA A 183 -10.17 1.65 17.92
N ILE A 184 -8.84 1.78 17.91
CA ILE A 184 -7.89 1.01 18.74
C ILE A 184 -6.80 1.92 19.36
N PRO A 185 -7.17 2.96 20.13
CA PRO A 185 -6.27 4.07 20.49
C PRO A 185 -5.10 3.72 21.41
N LEU A 186 -5.09 2.50 21.97
CA LEU A 186 -4.03 2.01 22.87
C LEU A 186 -3.05 1.05 22.18
N TYR A 187 -3.27 0.76 20.89
CA TYR A 187 -2.49 -0.22 20.13
C TYR A 187 -1.80 0.44 18.94
N SER A 188 -0.73 -0.19 18.50
CA SER A 188 0.07 0.31 17.38
C SER A 188 -0.67 0.11 16.06
N PHE A 189 -0.90 1.22 15.35
CA PHE A 189 -1.46 1.25 14.01
C PHE A 189 -0.62 2.19 13.15
N GLU A 190 -0.03 1.66 12.10
CA GLU A 190 0.90 2.39 11.26
C GLU A 190 0.41 2.40 9.82
N THR A 191 0.35 3.59 9.22
CA THR A 191 -0.03 3.79 7.82
C THR A 191 1.14 4.39 7.05
N VAL A 192 1.72 3.59 6.15
CA VAL A 192 2.92 3.96 5.40
C VAL A 192 2.53 4.65 4.10
N SER A 193 3.12 5.82 3.80
CA SER A 193 2.91 6.48 2.51
C SER A 193 3.94 6.02 1.46
N PRO A 194 3.51 5.55 0.27
CA PRO A 194 4.40 5.22 -0.84
C PRO A 194 4.91 6.42 -1.65
N THR A 195 4.72 7.66 -1.18
CA THR A 195 5.12 8.90 -1.87
C THR A 195 6.57 8.85 -2.36
N TYR A 196 7.51 8.38 -1.53
CA TYR A 196 8.91 8.24 -1.94
C TYR A 196 9.07 7.30 -3.14
N GLN A 197 8.35 6.18 -3.17
CA GLN A 197 8.41 5.19 -4.23
C GLN A 197 7.75 5.68 -5.51
N PHE A 198 6.67 6.43 -5.43
CA PHE A 198 6.07 7.10 -6.59
C PHE A 198 7.05 8.07 -7.22
N LEU A 199 7.62 8.99 -6.43
CA LEU A 199 8.58 9.97 -6.95
C LEU A 199 9.81 9.27 -7.53
N LYS A 200 10.35 8.27 -6.84
CA LYS A 200 11.46 7.47 -7.36
C LYS A 200 11.12 6.77 -8.68
N GLY A 201 9.93 6.20 -8.79
CA GLY A 201 9.45 5.53 -9.99
C GLY A 201 9.29 6.49 -11.16
N ILE A 202 8.63 7.63 -10.94
CA ILE A 202 8.41 8.68 -11.94
C ILE A 202 9.74 9.25 -12.42
N LEU A 203 10.60 9.75 -11.51
CA LEU A 203 11.88 10.38 -11.85
C LEU A 203 12.88 9.42 -12.51
N LYS A 204 12.77 8.11 -12.25
CA LYS A 204 13.58 7.11 -12.95
C LYS A 204 13.11 6.89 -14.40
N ASN A 205 11.81 6.99 -14.67
CA ASN A 205 11.24 6.74 -15.99
C ASN A 205 11.05 8.01 -16.84
N CYS A 206 11.04 9.19 -16.21
CA CYS A 206 10.83 10.48 -16.85
C CYS A 206 11.92 11.45 -16.38
N LYS A 207 13.01 11.53 -17.15
CA LYS A 207 14.25 12.28 -16.83
C LYS A 207 14.19 13.76 -17.19
N ASP A 208 13.16 14.15 -17.92
CA ASP A 208 12.89 15.50 -18.43
C ASP A 208 11.84 16.24 -17.60
N LEU A 209 11.37 15.66 -16.48
CA LEU A 209 10.42 16.29 -15.59
C LEU A 209 11.08 17.47 -14.85
N THR A 210 10.48 18.65 -14.94
CA THR A 210 10.98 19.85 -14.24
C THR A 210 10.19 20.06 -12.96
N LEU A 211 10.88 20.17 -11.82
CA LEU A 211 10.29 20.19 -10.48
C LEU A 211 10.22 21.61 -9.91
N ASP A 212 9.29 22.41 -10.42
CA ASP A 212 8.95 23.76 -9.93
C ASP A 212 7.48 24.12 -10.22
N ASN A 213 7.05 25.28 -9.73
CA ASN A 213 5.67 25.77 -9.83
C ASN A 213 5.21 26.16 -11.24
N ASP A 214 6.15 26.44 -12.14
CA ASP A 214 5.86 26.86 -13.51
C ASP A 214 5.67 25.64 -14.41
N HIS A 215 6.24 24.48 -14.06
CA HIS A 215 6.23 23.28 -14.90
C HIS A 215 5.48 22.09 -14.31
N LEU A 216 5.22 22.04 -13.00
CA LEU A 216 4.60 20.89 -12.34
C LEU A 216 3.49 21.30 -11.35
N MET A 217 2.41 20.52 -11.31
CA MET A 217 1.37 20.64 -10.29
C MET A 217 0.88 19.26 -9.82
N ILE A 218 0.60 19.15 -8.52
CA ILE A 218 -0.04 17.96 -7.94
C ILE A 218 -1.54 18.20 -7.82
N ILE A 219 -2.36 17.24 -8.24
CA ILE A 219 -3.82 17.36 -8.23
C ILE A 219 -4.45 16.27 -7.37
N SER A 220 -5.37 16.67 -6.50
CA SER A 220 -6.31 15.75 -5.87
C SER A 220 -7.57 15.57 -6.75
N PRO A 221 -8.02 14.34 -7.04
CA PRO A 221 -9.22 14.11 -7.85
C PRO A 221 -10.52 14.43 -7.10
N ASP A 222 -10.49 14.48 -5.77
CA ASP A 222 -11.59 14.93 -4.91
C ASP A 222 -11.09 15.42 -3.54
N GLU A 223 -12.02 15.75 -2.63
CA GLU A 223 -11.71 16.22 -1.27
C GLU A 223 -10.94 15.16 -0.46
N GLY A 224 -11.28 13.87 -0.61
CA GLY A 224 -10.74 12.78 0.19
C GLY A 224 -9.24 12.58 -0.03
N GLY A 225 -8.78 12.78 -1.27
CA GLY A 225 -7.37 12.67 -1.63
C GLY A 225 -6.48 13.85 -1.24
N THR A 226 -7.06 14.95 -0.76
CA THR A 226 -6.37 16.24 -0.63
C THR A 226 -5.14 16.16 0.25
N LYS A 227 -5.20 15.44 1.38
CA LYS A 227 -4.05 15.32 2.30
C LYS A 227 -2.83 14.67 1.63
N ARG A 228 -3.05 13.66 0.80
CA ARG A 228 -1.99 12.96 0.04
C ARG A 228 -1.39 13.88 -1.02
N ALA A 229 -2.24 14.57 -1.78
CA ALA A 229 -1.79 15.55 -2.77
C ALA A 229 -0.98 16.69 -2.15
N VAL A 230 -1.45 17.27 -1.03
CA VAL A 230 -0.75 18.32 -0.28
C VAL A 230 0.61 17.84 0.22
N TYR A 231 0.69 16.62 0.76
CA TYR A 231 1.96 16.07 1.22
C TYR A 231 2.96 15.94 0.05
N MET A 232 2.56 15.33 -1.07
CA MET A 232 3.43 15.18 -2.24
C MET A 232 3.86 16.54 -2.83
N ALA A 233 2.94 17.52 -2.89
CA ALA A 233 3.24 18.86 -3.35
C ALA A 233 4.25 19.57 -2.42
N SER A 234 4.06 19.43 -1.11
CA SER A 234 4.92 20.05 -0.09
C SER A 234 6.35 19.51 -0.13
N VAL A 235 6.52 18.20 -0.27
CA VAL A 235 7.86 17.59 -0.34
C VAL A 235 8.59 17.87 -1.66
N LEU A 236 7.85 18.19 -2.73
CA LEU A 236 8.40 18.62 -4.01
C LEU A 236 8.63 20.15 -4.09
N GLY A 237 7.98 20.92 -3.21
CA GLY A 237 7.98 22.38 -3.28
C GLY A 237 7.19 22.94 -4.46
N VAL A 238 6.10 22.27 -4.85
CA VAL A 238 5.26 22.66 -6.00
C VAL A 238 3.81 22.95 -5.60
N ASN A 239 3.05 23.57 -6.49
CA ASN A 239 1.65 23.91 -6.27
C ASN A 239 0.76 22.66 -6.24
N VAL A 240 -0.35 22.79 -5.51
CA VAL A 240 -1.41 21.78 -5.42
C VAL A 240 -2.73 22.37 -5.93
N GLY A 241 -3.50 21.55 -6.64
CA GLY A 241 -4.89 21.83 -6.98
C GLY A 241 -5.79 20.65 -6.58
N MET A 242 -7.10 20.87 -6.62
CA MET A 242 -8.08 19.81 -6.37
C MET A 242 -9.31 19.98 -7.25
N PHE A 243 -10.01 18.88 -7.49
CA PHE A 243 -11.36 18.92 -8.02
C PHE A 243 -12.37 18.84 -6.87
N TYR A 244 -13.33 19.75 -6.87
CA TYR A 244 -14.48 19.70 -5.98
C TYR A 244 -15.71 19.21 -6.75
N LYS A 245 -16.24 18.06 -6.34
CA LYS A 245 -17.46 17.47 -6.91
C LYS A 245 -18.66 18.00 -6.13
N ARG A 246 -19.39 18.95 -6.71
CA ARG A 246 -20.66 19.41 -6.13
C ARG A 246 -21.75 18.39 -6.42
N ARG A 247 -22.35 17.79 -5.39
CA ARG A 247 -23.44 16.80 -5.54
C ARG A 247 -24.80 17.45 -5.31
N ASP A 248 -25.81 16.98 -6.04
CA ASP A 248 -27.22 17.32 -5.81
C ASP A 248 -27.78 16.38 -4.75
N TYR A 249 -27.87 16.87 -3.51
CA TYR A 249 -28.43 16.10 -2.42
C TYR A 249 -29.96 15.99 -2.47
N SER A 250 -30.64 16.69 -3.40
CA SER A 250 -32.09 16.63 -3.54
C SER A 250 -32.58 15.40 -4.33
N ARG A 251 -31.68 14.68 -5.01
CA ARG A 251 -32.02 13.52 -5.86
C ARG A 251 -31.09 12.34 -5.59
N ILE A 252 -31.61 11.13 -5.75
CA ILE A 252 -30.85 9.88 -5.73
C ILE A 252 -31.11 9.17 -7.07
N VAL A 253 -30.04 8.87 -7.82
CA VAL A 253 -30.07 8.12 -9.08
C VAL A 253 -29.12 6.94 -8.91
N ASP A 254 -29.58 5.72 -9.14
CA ASP A 254 -28.79 4.48 -8.96
C ASP A 254 -28.10 4.38 -7.59
N GLY A 255 -28.79 4.80 -6.53
CA GLY A 255 -28.29 4.76 -5.16
C GLY A 255 -27.24 5.82 -4.81
N ARG A 256 -26.98 6.80 -5.70
CA ARG A 256 -26.00 7.89 -5.47
C ARG A 256 -26.62 9.26 -5.75
N ASN A 257 -26.16 10.29 -5.03
CA ASN A 257 -26.49 11.67 -5.38
C ASN A 257 -25.76 12.08 -6.66
N PRO A 258 -26.46 12.61 -7.69
CA PRO A 258 -25.84 12.97 -8.95
C PRO A 258 -24.87 14.15 -8.79
N ILE A 259 -23.80 14.17 -9.60
CA ILE A 259 -22.80 15.24 -9.61
C ILE A 259 -23.31 16.38 -10.50
N VAL A 260 -23.36 17.59 -9.94
CA VAL A 260 -23.87 18.81 -10.59
C VAL A 260 -22.76 19.62 -11.25
N ALA A 261 -21.57 19.61 -10.66
CA ALA A 261 -20.41 20.33 -11.19
C ALA A 261 -19.10 19.67 -10.75
N HIS A 262 -18.11 19.72 -11.64
CA HIS A 262 -16.70 19.45 -11.36
C HIS A 262 -15.95 20.79 -11.39
N GLU A 263 -15.75 21.39 -10.22
CA GLU A 263 -15.04 22.66 -10.11
C GLU A 263 -13.56 22.40 -9.83
N PHE A 264 -12.69 23.00 -10.62
CA PHE A 264 -11.25 22.95 -10.40
C PHE A 264 -10.82 24.09 -9.49
N LEU A 265 -10.15 23.77 -8.39
CA LEU A 265 -9.63 24.71 -7.41
C LEU A 265 -8.10 24.63 -7.41
N GLY A 266 -7.44 25.61 -8.00
CA GLY A 266 -5.98 25.65 -8.11
C GLY A 266 -5.50 26.74 -9.08
N ASN A 267 -4.18 26.89 -9.19
CA ASN A 267 -3.58 27.75 -10.22
C ASN A 267 -3.78 27.16 -11.62
N ASP A 268 -3.51 27.97 -12.65
CA ASP A 268 -3.55 27.48 -14.03
C ASP A 268 -2.59 26.29 -14.24
N VAL A 269 -3.09 25.30 -14.99
CA VAL A 269 -2.41 24.05 -15.34
C VAL A 269 -1.91 24.06 -16.78
N ALA A 270 -2.22 25.09 -17.56
CA ALA A 270 -1.83 25.20 -18.96
C ALA A 270 -0.30 25.06 -19.13
N GLY A 271 0.13 24.14 -19.98
CA GLY A 271 1.55 23.85 -20.25
C GLY A 271 2.28 23.07 -19.15
N LYS A 272 1.65 22.80 -18.00
CA LYS A 272 2.27 22.10 -16.87
C LYS A 272 2.09 20.59 -16.97
N ASP A 273 3.09 19.86 -16.51
CA ASP A 273 2.90 18.46 -16.15
C ASP A 273 2.06 18.36 -14.87
N VAL A 274 1.20 17.36 -14.81
CA VAL A 274 0.26 17.18 -13.72
C VAL A 274 0.36 15.76 -13.16
N ILE A 275 0.44 15.65 -11.85
CA ILE A 275 0.36 14.36 -11.15
C ILE A 275 -0.95 14.32 -10.37
N ILE A 276 -1.90 13.52 -10.82
CA ILE A 276 -3.13 13.22 -10.10
C ILE A 276 -2.82 12.12 -9.09
N VAL A 277 -3.08 12.34 -7.80
CA VAL A 277 -2.73 11.40 -6.72
C VAL A 277 -3.99 10.96 -5.99
N ASP A 278 -4.22 9.64 -5.92
CA ASP A 278 -5.24 9.06 -5.04
C ASP A 278 -4.72 7.88 -4.19
N ASP A 279 -5.52 7.33 -3.28
CA ASP A 279 -5.17 6.10 -2.55
C ASP A 279 -5.37 4.87 -3.45
N MET A 280 -6.41 4.88 -4.28
CA MET A 280 -6.71 3.74 -5.14
C MET A 280 -7.36 4.10 -6.48
N ILE A 281 -7.12 3.24 -7.46
CA ILE A 281 -7.84 3.21 -8.73
C ILE A 281 -8.77 2.00 -8.73
N SER A 282 -10.07 2.24 -8.59
CA SER A 282 -11.10 1.19 -8.68
C SER A 282 -11.46 0.90 -10.15
N SER A 283 -12.48 1.57 -10.70
CA SER A 283 -12.82 1.47 -12.12
C SER A 283 -11.94 2.33 -13.03
N GLY A 284 -11.28 3.35 -12.47
CA GLY A 284 -10.47 4.33 -13.22
C GLY A 284 -11.23 5.52 -13.79
N GLU A 285 -12.56 5.49 -13.83
CA GLU A 285 -13.39 6.53 -14.46
C GLU A 285 -13.12 7.92 -13.88
N SER A 286 -13.14 8.05 -12.55
CA SER A 286 -12.87 9.34 -11.90
C SER A 286 -11.49 9.91 -12.24
N MET A 287 -10.47 9.06 -12.42
CA MET A 287 -9.12 9.52 -12.79
C MET A 287 -9.09 10.00 -14.24
N ILE A 288 -9.74 9.26 -15.14
CA ILE A 288 -9.82 9.59 -16.57
C ILE A 288 -10.64 10.87 -16.77
N ASP A 289 -11.74 11.04 -16.05
CA ASP A 289 -12.56 12.25 -16.08
C ASP A 289 -11.75 13.48 -15.65
N VAL A 290 -11.04 13.38 -14.52
CA VAL A 290 -10.15 14.44 -14.01
C VAL A 290 -9.03 14.74 -15.01
N ALA A 291 -8.38 13.72 -15.58
CA ALA A 291 -7.35 13.89 -16.59
C ALA A 291 -7.90 14.57 -17.87
N THR A 292 -9.10 14.18 -18.31
CA THR A 292 -9.77 14.79 -19.47
C THR A 292 -10.08 16.27 -19.22
N GLU A 293 -10.56 16.61 -18.03
CA GLU A 293 -10.82 17.99 -17.62
C GLU A 293 -9.55 18.82 -17.55
N LEU A 294 -8.44 18.25 -17.07
CA LEU A 294 -7.13 18.91 -17.07
C LEU A 294 -6.59 19.11 -18.50
N LYS A 295 -6.82 18.16 -19.41
CA LYS A 295 -6.48 18.30 -20.83
C LYS A 295 -7.22 19.42 -21.52
N LYS A 296 -8.52 19.60 -21.23
CA LYS A 296 -9.31 20.75 -21.71
C LYS A 296 -8.74 22.10 -21.22
N ARG A 297 -8.00 22.09 -20.12
CA ARG A 297 -7.28 23.24 -19.55
C ARG A 297 -5.81 23.31 -20.02
N ASN A 298 -5.47 22.57 -21.08
CA ASN A 298 -4.15 22.56 -21.71
C ASN A 298 -3.00 22.03 -20.83
N ALA A 299 -3.28 21.12 -19.89
CA ALA A 299 -2.21 20.40 -19.17
C ALA A 299 -1.34 19.58 -20.15
N ASN A 300 -0.02 19.57 -19.92
CA ASN A 300 0.97 18.93 -20.79
C ASN A 300 0.95 17.40 -20.67
N ARG A 301 1.71 16.80 -19.73
CA ARG A 301 1.64 15.36 -19.42
C ARG A 301 0.84 15.13 -18.15
N ILE A 302 0.04 14.07 -18.12
CA ILE A 302 -0.75 13.71 -16.94
C ILE A 302 -0.33 12.34 -16.43
N PHE A 303 0.14 12.30 -15.19
CA PHE A 303 0.46 11.09 -14.45
C PHE A 303 -0.70 10.77 -13.52
N VAL A 304 -1.23 9.56 -13.60
CA VAL A 304 -2.23 9.07 -12.64
C VAL A 304 -1.52 8.16 -11.65
N VAL A 305 -1.53 8.52 -10.37
CA VAL A 305 -0.79 7.85 -9.31
C VAL A 305 -1.76 7.37 -8.25
N ALA A 306 -1.67 6.10 -7.89
CA ALA A 306 -2.40 5.57 -6.75
C ALA A 306 -1.66 4.45 -6.03
N THR A 307 -1.90 4.32 -4.72
CA THR A 307 -1.31 3.23 -3.93
C THR A 307 -1.82 1.87 -4.38
N PHE A 308 -3.13 1.73 -4.58
CA PHE A 308 -3.76 0.48 -4.97
C PHE A 308 -4.37 0.56 -6.36
N GLY A 309 -3.79 -0.17 -7.31
CA GLY A 309 -4.36 -0.34 -8.66
C GLY A 309 -5.29 -1.54 -8.71
N LEU A 310 -6.59 -1.35 -8.40
CA LEU A 310 -7.56 -2.45 -8.37
C LEU A 310 -8.15 -2.76 -9.75
N PHE A 311 -8.28 -1.76 -10.62
CA PHE A 311 -8.68 -1.88 -12.03
C PHE A 311 -9.89 -2.79 -12.29
N THR A 312 -10.96 -2.61 -11.50
CA THR A 312 -12.13 -3.51 -11.47
C THR A 312 -12.87 -3.63 -12.79
N ASN A 313 -12.67 -2.68 -13.72
CA ASN A 313 -13.30 -2.65 -15.04
C ASN A 313 -12.31 -2.97 -16.17
N GLY A 314 -11.14 -3.53 -15.85
CA GLY A 314 -10.06 -3.75 -16.80
C GLY A 314 -9.31 -2.47 -17.18
N MET A 315 -8.42 -2.60 -18.16
CA MET A 315 -7.50 -1.53 -18.57
C MET A 315 -7.91 -0.84 -19.88
N ASP A 316 -8.94 -1.33 -20.60
CA ASP A 316 -9.32 -0.83 -21.93
C ASP A 316 -9.54 0.69 -21.97
N LYS A 317 -10.18 1.24 -20.92
CA LYS A 317 -10.39 2.70 -20.80
C LYS A 317 -9.09 3.47 -20.59
N PHE A 318 -8.13 2.89 -19.87
CA PHE A 318 -6.79 3.48 -19.72
C PHE A 318 -5.99 3.38 -21.01
N ASP A 319 -6.05 2.24 -21.71
CA ASP A 319 -5.41 2.03 -23.00
C ASP A 319 -5.88 3.08 -24.01
N GLN A 320 -7.20 3.31 -24.09
CA GLN A 320 -7.79 4.36 -24.91
C GLN A 320 -7.36 5.77 -24.46
N ALA A 321 -7.43 6.08 -23.16
CA ALA A 321 -7.03 7.39 -22.64
C ALA A 321 -5.54 7.70 -22.89
N VAL A 322 -4.68 6.68 -22.92
CA VAL A 322 -3.27 6.84 -23.27
C VAL A 322 -3.11 7.05 -24.79
N ALA A 323 -3.83 6.28 -25.61
CA ALA A 323 -3.84 6.45 -27.06
C ALA A 323 -4.31 7.85 -27.50
N ASP A 324 -5.30 8.40 -26.78
CA ASP A 324 -5.83 9.76 -27.01
C ASP A 324 -4.94 10.87 -26.41
N GLY A 325 -3.82 10.50 -25.77
CA GLY A 325 -2.88 11.44 -25.14
C GLY A 325 -3.46 12.13 -23.90
N ILE A 326 -4.52 11.60 -23.31
CA ILE A 326 -5.16 12.12 -22.09
C ILE A 326 -4.31 11.77 -20.87
N ILE A 327 -3.86 10.52 -20.79
CA ILE A 327 -2.98 10.03 -19.72
C ILE A 327 -1.62 9.71 -20.32
N TYR A 328 -0.55 10.16 -19.65
CA TYR A 328 0.82 9.88 -20.05
C TYR A 328 1.37 8.61 -19.38
N LYS A 329 1.19 8.48 -18.06
CA LYS A 329 1.60 7.30 -17.29
C LYS A 329 0.58 6.96 -16.21
N VAL A 330 0.43 5.67 -15.92
CA VAL A 330 -0.29 5.14 -14.76
C VAL A 330 0.73 4.55 -13.80
N VAL A 331 0.69 4.95 -12.54
CA VAL A 331 1.70 4.61 -11.54
C VAL A 331 1.02 4.00 -10.32
N THR A 332 1.33 2.74 -10.00
CA THR A 332 0.81 2.11 -8.78
C THR A 332 1.86 1.29 -8.05
N THR A 333 1.57 0.89 -6.82
CA THR A 333 2.43 -0.05 -6.09
C THR A 333 2.12 -1.51 -6.45
N ASN A 334 2.90 -2.44 -5.90
CA ASN A 334 2.63 -3.89 -5.91
C ASN A 334 2.05 -4.40 -4.57
N LEU A 335 1.46 -3.52 -3.76
CA LEU A 335 0.90 -3.87 -2.44
C LEU A 335 -0.36 -4.74 -2.51
N THR A 336 -1.06 -4.71 -3.65
CA THR A 336 -2.18 -5.57 -3.99
C THR A 336 -1.86 -6.39 -5.23
N TYR A 337 -2.61 -7.47 -5.45
CA TYR A 337 -2.48 -8.31 -6.63
C TYR A 337 -2.58 -7.46 -7.90
N LEU A 338 -1.53 -7.56 -8.71
CA LEU A 338 -1.40 -6.83 -9.95
C LEU A 338 -1.04 -7.84 -11.06
N PRO A 339 -1.96 -8.12 -12.00
CA PRO A 339 -1.70 -9.03 -13.10
C PRO A 339 -0.49 -8.61 -13.94
N GLN A 340 0.19 -9.57 -14.57
CA GLN A 340 1.40 -9.30 -15.33
C GLN A 340 1.09 -8.49 -16.60
N GLU A 341 -0.05 -8.76 -17.23
CA GLU A 341 -0.53 -8.03 -18.41
C GLU A 341 -0.74 -6.53 -18.15
N ILE A 342 -1.06 -6.12 -16.92
CA ILE A 342 -1.13 -4.70 -16.55
C ILE A 342 0.28 -4.11 -16.46
N GLN A 343 1.20 -4.86 -15.86
CA GLN A 343 2.58 -4.43 -15.65
C GLN A 343 3.39 -4.29 -16.94
N ASP A 344 3.04 -5.07 -17.96
CA ASP A 344 3.75 -5.11 -19.25
C ASP A 344 3.39 -3.92 -20.17
N ARG A 345 2.42 -3.09 -19.79
CA ARG A 345 2.04 -1.89 -20.56
C ARG A 345 3.13 -0.82 -20.47
N ASP A 346 3.55 -0.29 -21.61
CA ASP A 346 4.62 0.72 -21.70
C ASP A 346 4.34 2.00 -20.90
N TYR A 347 3.07 2.34 -20.69
CA TYR A 347 2.66 3.51 -19.90
C TYR A 347 2.55 3.23 -18.40
N PHE A 348 2.72 1.98 -17.96
CA PHE A 348 2.57 1.59 -16.58
C PHE A 348 3.90 1.64 -15.83
N ILE A 349 3.90 2.27 -14.65
CA ILE A 349 5.07 2.33 -13.75
C ILE A 349 4.69 1.61 -12.46
N LYS A 350 5.32 0.45 -12.23
CA LYS A 350 5.21 -0.29 -10.97
C LYS A 350 6.22 0.20 -9.95
N CYS A 351 5.71 0.67 -8.81
CA CYS A 351 6.48 1.07 -7.64
C CYS A 351 6.58 -0.10 -6.63
N ASP A 352 7.69 -0.83 -6.65
CA ASP A 352 7.89 -2.01 -5.78
C ASP A 352 8.12 -1.61 -4.30
N MET A 353 7.24 -2.11 -3.42
CA MET A 353 7.24 -1.89 -1.98
C MET A 353 7.87 -3.05 -1.18
N SER A 354 8.28 -4.17 -1.79
CA SER A 354 8.88 -5.32 -1.10
C SER A 354 10.07 -4.92 -0.23
N LYS A 355 10.96 -4.08 -0.77
CA LYS A 355 12.12 -3.57 -0.03
C LYS A 355 11.70 -2.73 1.18
N TYR A 356 10.62 -1.97 1.05
CA TYR A 356 10.16 -1.11 2.14
C TYR A 356 9.53 -1.92 3.26
N ILE A 357 8.72 -2.92 2.92
CA ILE A 357 8.15 -3.88 3.88
C ILE A 357 9.25 -4.62 4.62
N ALA A 358 10.24 -5.17 3.91
CA ALA A 358 11.39 -5.84 4.55
C ALA A 358 12.09 -4.92 5.54
N TYR A 359 12.23 -3.64 5.19
CA TYR A 359 12.91 -2.69 6.05
C TYR A 359 12.08 -2.29 7.28
N ILE A 360 10.76 -2.21 7.16
CA ILE A 360 9.85 -2.03 8.30
C ILE A 360 9.94 -3.24 9.23
N ILE A 361 9.84 -4.45 8.69
CA ILE A 361 9.92 -5.70 9.46
C ILE A 361 11.25 -5.78 10.21
N ASP A 362 12.38 -5.55 9.53
CA ASP A 362 13.68 -5.64 10.17
C ASP A 362 13.85 -4.58 11.26
N THR A 363 13.35 -3.35 11.03
CA THR A 363 13.42 -2.26 12.01
C THR A 363 12.59 -2.56 13.25
N LEU A 364 11.35 -3.03 13.08
CA LEU A 364 10.48 -3.40 14.20
C LEU A 364 10.99 -4.63 14.95
N ASN A 365 11.62 -5.59 14.26
CA ASN A 365 12.20 -6.75 14.91
C ASN A 365 13.36 -6.37 15.83
N HIS A 366 14.09 -5.30 15.53
CA HIS A 366 15.11 -4.72 16.42
C HIS A 366 14.52 -3.71 17.43
N ASP A 367 13.18 -3.63 17.54
CA ASP A 367 12.46 -2.70 18.41
C ASP A 367 12.85 -1.22 18.20
N CYS A 368 13.27 -0.90 16.97
CA CYS A 368 13.70 0.43 16.57
C CYS A 368 12.53 1.25 16.03
N SER A 369 12.66 2.57 16.10
CA SER A 369 11.66 3.48 15.54
C SER A 369 11.60 3.38 14.01
N ILE A 370 10.38 3.29 13.49
CA ILE A 370 10.08 3.39 12.05
C ILE A 370 9.66 4.79 11.61
N SER A 371 9.76 5.83 12.46
CA SER A 371 9.26 7.17 12.15
C SER A 371 9.86 7.75 10.85
N GLU A 372 11.14 7.49 10.57
CA GLU A 372 11.79 7.90 9.32
C GLU A 372 11.29 7.13 8.08
N LEU A 373 10.64 5.98 8.30
CA LEU A 373 9.99 5.19 7.24
C LEU A 373 8.58 5.68 6.98
N LEU A 374 7.90 6.17 8.01
CA LEU A 374 6.57 6.74 7.89
C LEU A 374 6.63 8.13 7.24
N ASN A 375 7.66 8.92 7.58
CA ASN A 375 7.92 10.23 6.99
C ASN A 375 9.30 10.27 6.29
N PRO A 376 9.38 9.83 5.02
CA PRO A 376 10.64 9.73 4.30
C PRO A 376 11.13 11.07 3.72
N TYR A 377 10.83 12.22 4.33
CA TYR A 377 11.20 13.55 3.82
C TYR A 377 12.69 13.65 3.42
N GLY A 378 13.61 13.28 4.31
CA GLY A 378 15.05 13.33 4.01
C GLY A 378 15.48 12.38 2.88
N ARG A 379 14.74 11.29 2.65
CA ARG A 379 14.98 10.38 1.49
C ARG A 379 14.48 11.00 0.19
N ILE A 380 13.35 11.70 0.25
CA ILE A 380 12.77 12.43 -0.89
C ILE A 380 13.66 13.61 -1.27
N GLU A 381 14.16 14.37 -0.30
CA GLU A 381 15.09 15.49 -0.56
C GLU A 381 16.38 15.00 -1.24
N LYS A 382 17.02 13.95 -0.70
CA LYS A 382 18.20 13.33 -1.33
C LYS A 382 17.91 12.82 -2.75
N LEU A 383 16.72 12.25 -2.97
CA LEU A 383 16.26 11.79 -4.27
C LEU A 383 16.15 12.95 -5.27
N ILE A 384 15.51 14.05 -4.86
CA ILE A 384 15.31 15.25 -5.68
C ILE A 384 16.65 15.91 -6.01
N ASN A 385 17.54 16.06 -5.02
CA ASN A 385 18.86 16.67 -5.23
C ASN A 385 19.70 15.88 -6.24
N ARG A 386 19.71 14.55 -6.13
CA ARG A 386 20.39 13.68 -7.11
C ARG A 386 19.78 13.80 -8.51
N TYR A 387 18.46 13.88 -8.59
CA TYR A 387 17.76 14.07 -9.87
C TYR A 387 18.13 15.42 -10.52
N LYS A 388 18.09 16.52 -9.76
CA LYS A 388 18.49 17.85 -10.23
C LYS A 388 19.96 17.93 -10.64
N ALA A 389 20.83 17.13 -10.01
CA ALA A 389 22.24 17.00 -10.37
C ALA A 389 22.50 16.07 -11.58
N GLY A 390 21.49 15.39 -12.11
CA GLY A 390 21.63 14.43 -13.22
C GLY A 390 22.26 13.08 -12.83
N GLU A 391 22.32 12.75 -11.54
CA GLU A 391 23.03 11.57 -11.00
C GLU A 391 22.16 10.29 -10.97
N TYR A 392 21.35 10.08 -12.01
CA TYR A 392 20.22 9.15 -11.97
C TYR A 392 20.15 8.14 -13.11
#